data_AF-A0A4Y2BQD9-F1
#
_entry.id   AF-A0A4Y2BQD9-F1
#
_cell.length_a   1.000
_cell.length_b   1.000
_cell.length_c   1.000
_cell.angle_alpha   90.00
_cell.angle_beta   90.00
_cell.angle_gamma   90.00
#
_symmetry.space_group_name_H-M   'P 1'
#
loop_
_entity.id
_entity.type
_entity.pdbx_description
1 polymer ?
#
loop_
_entity_poly.entity_id
_entity_poly.type
_entity_poly.pdbx_seq_one_letter_code
_entity_poly.pdbx_strand_id
1 'polypeptide(L)'
;MPDNTLLQAFADYLVLVVWGKETADIENGGNEALKRLPRWGKKHKLKFSTSKTVLMPITIRKKLRFDNPSVLKLENTPIKMVKTFKYLGVLWDSNLTFIHHFKQVRIKVDVLTYRLNSIALRFYSRHPRIYPSDLP
;
A
#
# COMPACT_ATOMS: atom_id res chain seq x y z
N MET A 1 14.14 -18.12 4.88
CA MET A 1 12.87 -17.61 5.44
C MET A 1 11.99 -18.81 5.74
N PRO A 2 11.01 -18.75 6.65
CA PRO A 2 10.07 -19.86 6.84
C PRO A 2 9.23 -20.10 5.58
N ASP A 3 8.65 -21.30 5.47
CA ASP A 3 7.78 -21.63 4.35
C ASP A 3 6.56 -20.70 4.33
N ASN A 4 5.99 -20.51 3.15
CA ASN A 4 4.88 -19.60 2.91
C ASN A 4 5.14 -18.12 3.28
N THR A 5 6.40 -17.69 3.17
CA THR A 5 6.76 -16.28 3.31
C THR A 5 7.56 -15.77 2.13
N LEU A 6 7.30 -14.51 1.77
CA LEU A 6 8.04 -13.78 0.75
C LEU A 6 8.52 -12.47 1.37
N LEU A 7 9.81 -12.20 1.26
CA LEU A 7 10.41 -10.95 1.69
C LEU A 7 10.85 -10.16 0.47
N GLN A 8 10.33 -8.95 0.32
CA GLN A 8 10.71 -8.01 -0.71
C GLN A 8 11.25 -6.73 -0.10
N ALA A 9 12.41 -6.28 -0.56
CA ALA A 9 13.00 -5.00 -0.20
C ALA A 9 13.04 -4.09 -1.42
N PHE A 10 12.66 -2.82 -1.24
CA PHE A 10 12.83 -1.79 -2.27
C PHE A 10 13.20 -0.48 -1.59
N ALA A 11 14.37 0.06 -1.94
CA ALA A 11 14.97 1.22 -1.26
C ALA A 11 14.96 1.02 0.27
N ASP A 12 14.29 1.90 1.00
CA ASP A 12 14.13 1.87 2.46
C ASP A 12 12.88 1.09 2.93
N TYR A 13 12.05 0.60 2.00
CA TYR A 13 10.84 -0.15 2.33
C TYR A 13 11.07 -1.65 2.28
N LEU A 14 10.53 -2.35 3.27
CA LEU A 14 10.49 -3.80 3.34
C LEU A 14 9.05 -4.28 3.44
N VAL A 15 8.70 -5.29 2.64
CA VAL A 15 7.40 -5.95 2.66
C VAL A 15 7.62 -7.44 2.93
N LEU A 16 7.02 -7.91 4.02
CA LEU A 16 6.92 -9.34 4.33
C LEU A 16 5.50 -9.79 4.03
N VAL A 17 5.36 -10.69 3.08
CA VAL A 17 4.09 -11.35 2.75
C VAL A 17 4.12 -12.73 3.39
N VAL A 18 3.04 -13.09 4.08
CA VAL A 18 2.84 -14.39 4.72
C VAL A 18 1.48 -14.91 4.29
N TRP A 19 1.41 -16.17 3.86
CA TRP A 19 0.16 -16.80 3.46
C TRP A 19 -0.03 -18.15 4.14
N GLY A 20 -1.27 -18.59 4.23
CA GLY A 20 -1.66 -19.81 4.92
C GLY A 20 -3.15 -20.09 4.71
N LYS A 21 -3.58 -21.31 5.03
CA LYS A 21 -5.01 -21.68 4.95
C LYS A 21 -5.74 -21.21 6.19
N GLU A 22 -5.09 -21.35 7.34
CA GLU A 22 -5.61 -20.97 8.64
C GLU A 22 -4.86 -19.76 9.21
N THR A 23 -5.50 -19.05 10.13
CA THR A 23 -4.87 -17.91 10.81
C THR A 23 -3.61 -18.35 11.56
N ALA A 24 -3.63 -19.54 12.18
CA ALA A 24 -2.50 -20.10 12.91
C ALA A 24 -1.24 -20.29 12.03
N ASP A 25 -1.42 -20.71 10.76
CA ASP A 25 -0.30 -20.85 9.81
C ASP A 25 0.39 -19.51 9.58
N ILE A 26 -0.42 -18.46 9.34
CA ILE A 26 0.04 -17.10 9.07
C ILE A 26 0.72 -16.51 10.31
N GLU A 27 0.16 -16.76 11.48
CA GLU A 27 0.69 -16.28 12.76
C GLU A 27 2.04 -16.94 13.09
N ASN A 28 2.14 -18.25 12.91
CA ASN A 28 3.37 -19.00 13.16
C ASN A 28 4.46 -18.59 12.16
N GLY A 29 4.17 -18.64 10.86
CA GLY A 29 5.11 -18.25 9.81
C GLY A 29 5.52 -16.77 9.90
N GLY A 30 4.56 -15.89 10.22
CA GLY A 30 4.79 -14.46 10.40
C GLY A 30 5.66 -14.15 11.61
N ASN A 31 5.36 -14.70 12.78
CA ASN A 31 6.19 -14.50 13.97
C ASN A 31 7.59 -15.09 13.81
N GLU A 32 7.71 -16.23 13.13
CA GLU A 32 9.03 -16.81 12.85
C GLU A 32 9.85 -15.92 11.90
N ALA A 33 9.25 -15.40 10.84
CA ALA A 33 9.90 -14.45 9.93
C ALA A 33 10.28 -13.14 10.66
N LEU A 34 9.38 -12.59 11.47
CA LEU A 34 9.61 -11.39 12.27
C LEU A 34 10.69 -11.57 13.34
N LYS A 35 10.92 -12.79 13.86
CA LYS A 35 12.06 -13.09 14.75
C LYS A 35 13.40 -13.09 14.01
N ARG A 36 13.42 -13.50 12.75
CA ARG A 36 14.63 -13.54 11.90
C ARG A 36 14.99 -12.16 11.36
N LEU A 37 13.99 -11.32 11.10
CA LEU A 37 14.15 -9.99 10.49
C LEU A 37 15.13 -9.07 11.24
N PRO A 38 15.00 -8.79 12.55
CA PRO A 38 15.94 -7.93 13.28
C PRO A 38 17.38 -8.42 13.23
N ARG A 39 17.61 -9.75 13.25
CA ARG A 39 18.95 -10.34 13.14
C ARG A 39 19.56 -10.08 11.77
N TRP A 40 18.77 -10.26 10.71
CA TRP A 40 19.16 -9.93 9.34
C TRP A 40 19.42 -8.42 9.21
N GLY A 41 18.53 -7.58 9.73
CA GLY A 41 18.70 -6.13 9.73
C GLY A 41 20.00 -5.70 10.40
N LYS A 42 20.30 -6.22 11.60
CA LYS A 42 21.56 -5.94 12.31
C LYS A 42 22.80 -6.31 11.48
N LYS A 43 22.77 -7.47 10.79
CA LYS A 43 23.86 -7.90 9.89
C LYS A 43 24.08 -6.92 8.73
N HIS A 44 23.00 -6.34 8.21
CA HIS A 44 23.02 -5.40 7.09
C HIS A 44 22.99 -3.91 7.52
N LYS A 45 23.19 -3.61 8.82
CA LYS A 45 23.12 -2.25 9.39
C LYS A 45 21.78 -1.55 9.16
N LEU A 46 20.69 -2.31 9.06
CA LEU A 46 19.32 -1.83 8.97
C LEU A 46 18.65 -1.86 10.34
N LYS A 47 17.82 -0.85 10.62
CA LYS A 47 16.99 -0.76 11.83
C LYS A 47 15.52 -0.66 11.44
N PHE A 48 14.71 -1.61 11.90
CA PHE A 48 13.28 -1.57 11.69
C PHE A 48 12.62 -0.62 12.68
N SER A 49 11.62 0.12 12.22
CA SER A 49 10.82 0.99 13.08
C SER A 49 9.53 0.25 13.46
N THR A 50 9.45 -0.21 14.70
CA THR A 50 8.25 -0.87 15.24
C THR A 50 7.00 0.00 15.13
N SER A 51 7.13 1.32 15.34
CA SER A 51 6.03 2.29 15.24
C SER A 51 5.51 2.54 13.82
N LYS A 52 6.38 2.41 12.80
CA LYS A 52 6.00 2.56 11.38
C LYS A 52 5.59 1.24 10.72
N THR A 53 5.94 0.12 11.34
CA THR A 53 5.57 -1.20 10.84
C THR A 53 4.08 -1.42 11.04
N VAL A 54 3.40 -1.78 9.95
CA VAL A 54 1.96 -2.03 9.95
C VAL A 54 1.69 -3.41 9.36
N LEU A 55 0.60 -4.02 9.81
CA LEU A 55 0.08 -5.28 9.31
C LEU A 55 -1.21 -4.98 8.55
N MET A 56 -1.30 -5.43 7.29
CA MET A 56 -2.53 -5.38 6.53
C MET A 56 -3.01 -6.82 6.26
N PRO A 57 -4.05 -7.31 6.94
CA PRO A 57 -4.61 -8.61 6.65
C PRO A 57 -5.30 -8.58 5.28
N ILE A 58 -5.00 -9.57 4.45
CA ILE A 58 -5.65 -9.74 3.15
C ILE A 58 -6.53 -10.98 3.26
N THR A 59 -7.84 -10.81 3.04
CA THR A 59 -8.80 -11.92 3.14
C THR A 59 -9.61 -12.02 1.87
N ILE A 60 -9.38 -13.09 1.11
CA ILE A 60 -10.19 -13.40 -0.08
C ILE A 60 -11.49 -14.06 0.43
N ARG A 61 -12.65 -13.45 0.17
CA ARG A 61 -14.00 -13.95 0.53
C ARG A 61 -14.34 -14.01 2.03
N LYS A 62 -13.79 -13.12 2.87
CA LYS A 62 -14.17 -12.94 4.30
C LYS A 62 -14.04 -14.19 5.20
N LYS A 63 -13.35 -15.25 4.78
CA LYS A 63 -13.24 -16.51 5.55
C LYS A 63 -12.33 -16.40 6.77
N LEU A 64 -11.27 -15.60 6.68
CA LEU A 64 -10.30 -15.43 7.77
C LEU A 64 -10.70 -14.21 8.59
N ARG A 65 -11.04 -14.43 9.85
CA ARG A 65 -11.26 -13.37 10.81
C ARG A 65 -10.00 -13.17 11.64
N PHE A 66 -9.31 -12.06 11.43
CA PHE A 66 -8.27 -11.61 12.33
C PHE A 66 -8.93 -10.85 13.49
N ASP A 67 -9.63 -11.59 14.34
CA ASP A 67 -10.40 -11.02 15.46
C ASP A 67 -9.49 -10.49 16.57
N ASN A 68 -8.18 -10.79 16.53
CA ASN A 68 -7.24 -10.42 17.56
C ASN A 68 -6.05 -9.61 16.97
N PRO A 69 -5.87 -8.33 17.35
CA PRO A 69 -4.78 -7.49 16.85
C PRO A 69 -3.40 -7.84 17.44
N SER A 70 -3.34 -8.76 18.40
CA SER A 70 -2.15 -8.98 19.24
C SER A 70 -1.19 -10.08 18.75
N VAL A 71 -1.40 -10.66 17.57
CA VAL A 71 -0.77 -11.95 17.26
C VAL A 71 0.60 -11.85 16.58
N LEU A 72 0.85 -10.80 15.79
CA LEU A 72 2.16 -10.56 15.18
C LEU A 72 2.92 -9.48 15.94
N LYS A 73 4.14 -9.83 16.36
CA LYS A 73 5.02 -8.94 17.15
C LYS A 73 6.36 -8.77 16.47
N LEU A 74 6.80 -7.52 16.33
CA LEU A 74 8.17 -7.17 15.94
C LEU A 74 8.91 -6.66 17.18
N GLU A 75 10.01 -7.32 17.55
CA GLU A 75 10.80 -6.95 18.74
C GLU A 75 9.94 -6.82 20.00
N ASN A 76 9.07 -7.80 20.26
CA ASN A 76 8.08 -7.84 21.35
C ASN A 76 7.00 -6.76 21.33
N THR A 77 6.99 -5.88 20.32
CA THR A 77 5.96 -4.85 20.14
C THR A 77 4.87 -5.37 19.20
N PRO A 78 3.58 -5.34 19.57
CA PRO A 78 2.50 -5.73 18.67
C PRO A 78 2.44 -4.80 17.46
N ILE A 79 2.30 -5.37 16.27
CA ILE A 79 2.24 -4.60 15.03
C ILE A 79 0.82 -4.07 14.85
N LYS A 80 0.70 -2.76 14.55
CA LYS A 80 -0.60 -2.13 14.31
C LYS A 80 -1.26 -2.71 13.06
N MET A 81 -2.49 -3.19 13.21
CA MET A 81 -3.32 -3.59 12.08
C MET A 81 -3.93 -2.40 11.37
N VAL A 82 -3.88 -2.38 10.04
CA VAL A 82 -4.47 -1.35 9.17
C VAL A 82 -5.28 -1.99 8.05
N LYS A 83 -6.32 -1.30 7.59
CA LYS A 83 -7.10 -1.74 6.41
C LYS A 83 -6.50 -1.26 5.09
N THR A 84 -5.65 -0.23 5.15
CA THR A 84 -4.99 0.34 3.97
C THR A 84 -3.59 0.81 4.34
N PHE A 85 -2.67 0.74 3.40
CA PHE A 85 -1.34 1.36 3.51
C PHE A 85 -0.80 1.76 2.14
N LYS A 86 0.15 2.70 2.13
CA LYS A 86 0.80 3.17 0.91
C LYS A 86 2.13 2.43 0.71
N TYR A 87 2.33 1.86 -0.47
CA TYR A 87 3.58 1.21 -0.86
C TYR A 87 3.92 1.58 -2.30
N LEU A 88 5.14 2.10 -2.51
CA LEU A 88 5.64 2.56 -3.83
C LEU A 88 4.69 3.51 -4.58
N GLY A 89 4.02 4.41 -3.84
CA GLY A 89 3.08 5.36 -4.43
C GLY A 89 1.65 4.83 -4.61
N VAL A 90 1.44 3.51 -4.51
CA VAL A 90 0.15 2.85 -4.64
C VAL A 90 -0.50 2.72 -3.26
N LEU A 91 -1.80 2.99 -3.17
CA LEU A 91 -2.57 2.78 -1.94
C LEU A 91 -3.22 1.41 -2.01
N TRP A 92 -2.78 0.50 -1.15
CA TRP A 92 -3.27 -0.86 -1.05
C TRP A 92 -4.39 -0.93 0.00
N ASP A 93 -5.41 -1.74 -0.25
CA ASP A 93 -6.46 -2.06 0.70
C ASP A 93 -6.53 -3.56 0.98
N SER A 94 -7.05 -3.92 2.15
CA SER A 94 -7.18 -5.30 2.63
C SER A 94 -8.00 -6.21 1.70
N ASN A 95 -8.83 -5.64 0.85
CA ASN A 95 -9.64 -6.37 -0.12
C ASN A 95 -8.97 -6.43 -1.51
N LEU A 96 -7.78 -5.82 -1.67
CA LEU A 96 -7.05 -5.69 -2.93
C LEU A 96 -7.90 -5.13 -4.08
N THR A 97 -8.82 -4.22 -3.77
CA THR A 97 -9.72 -3.62 -4.75
C THR A 97 -9.11 -2.40 -5.45
N PHE A 98 -8.14 -1.75 -4.80
CA PHE A 98 -7.48 -0.51 -5.20
C PHE A 98 -8.44 0.66 -5.46
N ILE A 99 -9.71 0.55 -5.06
CA ILE A 99 -10.76 1.55 -5.33
C ILE A 99 -10.37 2.91 -4.74
N HIS A 100 -9.82 2.93 -3.53
CA HIS A 100 -9.37 4.18 -2.91
C HIS A 100 -8.22 4.83 -3.69
N HIS A 101 -7.28 4.04 -4.20
CA HIS A 101 -6.20 4.54 -5.04
C HIS A 101 -6.75 5.19 -6.31
N PHE A 102 -7.60 4.47 -7.05
CA PHE A 102 -8.20 4.98 -8.29
C PHE A 102 -9.01 6.26 -8.06
N LYS A 103 -9.78 6.35 -6.97
CA LYS A 103 -10.49 7.58 -6.60
C LYS A 103 -9.53 8.75 -6.39
N GLN A 104 -8.42 8.55 -5.68
CA GLN A 104 -7.42 9.60 -5.46
C GLN A 104 -6.73 10.02 -6.76
N VAL A 105 -6.40 9.08 -7.63
CA VAL A 105 -5.80 9.38 -8.94
C VAL A 105 -6.79 10.16 -9.81
N ARG A 106 -8.05 9.72 -9.87
CA ARG A 106 -9.10 10.40 -10.63
C ARG A 106 -9.26 11.87 -10.22
N ILE A 107 -9.37 12.15 -8.92
CA ILE A 107 -9.50 13.53 -8.42
C ILE A 107 -8.33 14.41 -8.89
N LYS A 108 -7.10 13.88 -8.87
CA LYS A 108 -5.92 14.63 -9.34
C LYS A 108 -6.00 14.92 -10.84
N VAL A 109 -6.42 13.93 -11.63
CA VAL A 109 -6.59 14.08 -13.08
C VAL A 109 -7.69 15.09 -13.38
N ASP A 110 -8.85 15.00 -12.73
CA ASP A 110 -9.98 15.91 -12.94
C ASP A 110 -9.58 17.37 -12.67
N VAL A 111 -8.84 17.63 -11.59
CA VAL A 111 -8.32 18.96 -11.26
C VAL A 111 -7.34 19.47 -12.33
N LEU A 112 -6.44 18.62 -12.83
CA LEU A 112 -5.49 19.01 -13.87
C LEU A 112 -6.19 19.31 -15.19
N THR A 113 -7.11 18.45 -15.60
CA THR A 113 -7.94 18.63 -16.80
C THR A 113 -8.74 19.92 -16.73
N TYR A 114 -9.38 20.20 -15.59
CA TYR A 114 -10.12 21.44 -15.38
C TYR A 114 -9.22 22.68 -15.53
N ARG A 115 -8.02 22.66 -14.93
CA ARG A 115 -7.05 23.77 -15.03
C ARG A 115 -6.60 23.99 -16.47
N LEU A 116 -6.23 22.91 -17.17
CA LEU A 116 -5.83 22.96 -18.58
C LEU A 116 -6.94 23.54 -19.46
N ASN A 117 -8.18 23.07 -19.28
CA ASN A 117 -9.33 23.60 -20.01
C ASN A 117 -9.54 25.08 -19.72
N SER A 118 -9.41 25.52 -18.47
CA SER A 118 -9.56 26.95 -18.14
C SER A 118 -8.51 27.84 -18.82
N ILE A 119 -7.27 27.36 -18.95
CA ILE A 119 -6.18 28.10 -19.61
C ILE A 119 -6.40 28.10 -21.12
N ALA A 120 -6.75 26.96 -21.71
CA ALA A 120 -7.07 26.83 -23.12
C ALA A 120 -8.21 27.79 -23.51
N LEU A 121 -9.32 27.77 -22.75
CA LEU A 121 -10.45 28.67 -22.99
C LEU A 121 -10.05 30.15 -22.91
N ARG A 122 -9.21 30.54 -21.95
CA ARG A 122 -8.68 31.92 -21.85
C ARG A 122 -7.74 32.28 -23.00
N PHE A 123 -6.97 31.33 -23.49
CA PHE A 123 -6.05 31.54 -24.61
C PHE A 123 -6.82 31.76 -25.91
N TYR A 124 -7.77 30.88 -26.21
CA TYR A 124 -8.61 30.97 -27.40
C TYR A 124 -9.56 32.17 -27.38
N SER A 125 -10.13 32.53 -26.22
CA SER A 125 -10.99 33.73 -26.12
C SER A 125 -10.22 35.03 -26.41
N ARG A 126 -8.90 35.06 -26.17
CA ARG A 126 -8.03 36.19 -26.51
C ARG A 126 -7.49 36.16 -27.93
N HIS A 127 -7.59 35.01 -28.63
CA HIS A 127 -7.08 34.83 -29.99
C HIS A 127 -8.16 34.20 -30.91
N PRO A 128 -9.21 34.97 -31.29
CA PRO A 128 -10.36 34.42 -32.01
C PRO A 128 -10.01 33.84 -33.39
N ARG A 129 -8.91 34.29 -33.99
CA ARG A 129 -8.45 33.85 -35.32
C ARG A 129 -7.85 32.43 -35.33
N ILE A 130 -7.62 31.84 -34.16
CA ILE A 130 -7.01 30.49 -34.00
C ILE A 130 -8.07 29.48 -33.54
N TYR A 131 -9.36 29.86 -33.48
CA TYR A 131 -10.41 28.90 -33.16
C TYR A 131 -10.45 27.79 -34.22
N PRO A 132 -10.30 26.50 -33.83
CA PRO A 132 -10.63 25.41 -34.74
C PRO A 132 -12.13 25.51 -35.00
N SER A 133 -12.50 25.71 -36.27
CA SER A 133 -13.90 25.79 -36.72
C SER A 133 -14.67 24.46 -36.57
N ASP A 134 -14.00 23.39 -36.14
CA ASP A 134 -14.54 22.04 -36.04
C ASP A 134 -14.33 21.48 -34.62
N LEU A 135 -15.22 21.86 -33.70
CA LEU A 135 -15.55 21.05 -32.52
C LEU A 135 -17.08 20.93 -32.49
N PRO A 136 -17.64 19.71 -32.41
CA PRO A 136 -19.08 19.49 -32.43
C PRO A 136 -19.80 20.12 -31.23
#